data_AF-A0A4S4DGQ1-F1
#
_entry.id   AF-A0A4S4DGQ1-F1
#
_cell.length_a   1.000
_cell.length_b   1.000
_cell.length_c   1.000
_cell.angle_alpha   90.00
_cell.angle_beta   90.00
_cell.angle_gamma   90.00
#
_symmetry.space_group_name_H-M   'P 1'
#
loop_
_entity.id
_entity.type
_entity.pdbx_description
1 polymer ?
#
loop_
_entity_poly.entity_id
_entity_poly.type
_entity_poly.pdbx_seq_one_letter_code
_entity_poly.pdbx_strand_id
1 'polypeptide(L)'
;MDNVIEIWPRELQPKVRAMTIMRCCKLSNILFPSNVIKGMQSLELLEVAWCQSVEVAFDLEGIIVRDGYPDIVLPSLTKLALLYLPKLTHVGKNNLQRIPSFQNLTSLTVVGCSSLRYIFSSSQAKLLVKLREIAVAECGVLEAIVNEEPKVNDEVATNIIMFPQLNSLKLYHLPSLKSLCPQAYTFEGSFIEEIKVINCPNMKTFPSALQRKLELQESNVRKVDFFNSAQHHLFDRKFSLSTNGILDVTGIDEPTEIWHNQLEVGCLDKVGFMRVQCCGKLSSVVSSKLMQRLHNIQGLKVWWCDSLEMIFDLQEGGCADIAEKETLITQLSELKLKYLTKLTHIWKNISQQTHCFKNLSSLRVQHCDNLRYIFTISMANVLVNLQLLTVEHCEKVEKIVTRENEEEIFSQDICWVSLINLPRLVCFGPDVNDIEIPAEETIVSRCPKFPGNEDAVDYEDSVYDFDDNDG
;
A
#
# COMPACT_ATOMS: atom_id res chain seq x y z
N MET A 1 -14.61 -18.61 -6.26
CA MET A 1 -14.11 -19.88 -6.86
C MET A 1 -13.07 -20.54 -5.95
N ASP A 2 -13.45 -20.97 -4.74
CA ASP A 2 -12.46 -21.33 -3.69
C ASP A 2 -11.83 -22.72 -3.79
N ASN A 3 -12.19 -23.52 -4.80
CA ASN A 3 -11.72 -24.90 -4.95
C ASN A 3 -10.83 -25.13 -6.18
N VAL A 4 -10.42 -24.08 -6.90
CA VAL A 4 -9.55 -24.21 -8.08
C VAL A 4 -8.10 -24.40 -7.64
N ILE A 5 -7.56 -25.60 -7.90
CA ILE A 5 -6.17 -25.98 -7.58
C ILE A 5 -5.26 -25.73 -8.78
N GLU A 6 -5.75 -25.98 -10.00
CA GLU A 6 -5.07 -25.72 -11.27
C GLU A 6 -6.04 -25.07 -12.27
N ILE A 7 -5.54 -24.14 -13.08
CA ILE A 7 -6.31 -23.34 -14.06
C ILE A 7 -6.10 -23.79 -15.51
N TRP A 8 -5.51 -24.98 -15.74
CA TRP A 8 -4.96 -25.36 -17.05
C TRP A 8 -5.68 -26.51 -17.78
N PRO A 9 -6.85 -26.30 -18.42
CA PRO A 9 -7.36 -27.24 -19.42
C PRO A 9 -6.46 -27.24 -20.66
N ARG A 10 -5.94 -28.40 -21.06
CA ARG A 10 -5.00 -28.56 -22.20
C ARG A 10 -5.50 -27.96 -23.52
N GLU A 11 -6.82 -27.84 -23.69
CA GLU A 11 -7.48 -27.39 -24.92
C GLU A 11 -7.57 -25.86 -25.05
N LEU A 12 -7.42 -25.11 -23.95
CA LEU A 12 -7.60 -23.65 -23.94
C LEU A 12 -6.28 -22.87 -24.07
N GLN A 13 -5.13 -23.50 -23.77
CA GLN A 13 -3.83 -22.84 -23.67
C GLN A 13 -3.42 -21.98 -24.89
N PRO A 14 -3.59 -22.42 -26.15
CA PRO A 14 -3.09 -21.65 -27.30
C PRO A 14 -4.05 -20.56 -27.80
N LYS A 15 -5.30 -20.47 -27.31
CA LYS A 15 -6.29 -19.48 -27.78
C LYS A 15 -6.49 -18.30 -26.84
N VAL A 16 -6.08 -18.44 -25.58
CA VAL A 16 -6.33 -17.43 -24.55
C VAL A 16 -5.41 -16.23 -24.77
N ARG A 17 -6.01 -15.05 -24.94
CA ARG A 17 -5.31 -13.76 -25.07
C ARG A 17 -5.35 -12.92 -23.81
N ALA A 18 -6.41 -13.01 -23.03
CA ALA A 18 -6.52 -12.31 -21.75
C ALA A 18 -6.93 -13.31 -20.68
N MET A 19 -6.26 -13.26 -19.54
CA MET A 19 -6.54 -14.11 -18.39
C MET A 19 -6.57 -13.25 -17.13
N THR A 20 -7.70 -13.31 -16.41
CA THR A 20 -7.88 -12.64 -15.13
C THR A 20 -8.19 -13.68 -14.07
N ILE A 21 -7.38 -13.73 -13.02
CA ILE A 21 -7.47 -14.71 -11.94
C ILE A 21 -7.66 -13.95 -10.66
N MET A 22 -8.83 -14.09 -10.04
CA MET A 22 -9.16 -13.35 -8.83
C MET A 22 -9.56 -14.30 -7.72
N ARG A 23 -9.05 -14.06 -6.51
CA ARG A 23 -9.50 -14.73 -5.27
C ARG A 23 -9.38 -16.26 -5.30
N CYS A 24 -8.40 -16.81 -6.00
CA CYS A 24 -8.12 -18.25 -6.00
C CYS A 24 -7.21 -18.62 -4.81
N CYS A 25 -7.84 -18.87 -3.66
CA CYS A 25 -7.12 -19.11 -2.39
C CYS A 25 -6.35 -20.45 -2.37
N LYS A 26 -6.82 -21.48 -3.08
CA LYS A 26 -6.22 -22.83 -3.12
C LYS A 26 -5.38 -23.08 -4.38
N LEU A 27 -5.09 -22.04 -5.15
CA LEU A 27 -4.27 -22.17 -6.35
C LEU A 27 -2.89 -22.70 -5.99
N SER A 28 -2.31 -23.52 -6.87
CA SER A 28 -0.92 -23.94 -6.77
C SER A 28 0.01 -22.75 -6.49
N ASN A 29 1.04 -22.99 -5.68
CA ASN A 29 2.02 -21.96 -5.34
C ASN A 29 2.80 -21.47 -6.57
N ILE A 30 2.88 -22.27 -7.62
CA ILE A 30 3.38 -21.90 -8.93
C ILE A 30 2.19 -21.68 -9.85
N LEU A 31 2.02 -20.45 -10.32
CA LEU A 31 0.91 -20.10 -11.20
C LEU A 31 1.12 -20.69 -12.60
N PHE A 32 2.22 -20.33 -13.26
CA PHE A 32 2.60 -20.85 -14.57
C PHE A 32 3.85 -21.74 -14.47
N PRO A 33 3.70 -23.07 -14.38
CA PRO A 33 4.83 -23.99 -14.42
C PRO A 33 5.41 -24.12 -15.85
N SER A 34 6.69 -24.51 -15.95
CA SER A 34 7.45 -24.52 -17.22
C SER A 34 6.84 -25.36 -18.34
N ASN A 35 6.10 -26.42 -18.00
CA ASN A 35 5.36 -27.25 -18.97
C ASN A 35 4.13 -26.55 -19.57
N VAL A 36 3.51 -25.62 -18.84
CA VAL A 36 2.32 -24.88 -19.28
C VAL A 36 2.70 -23.63 -20.07
N ILE A 37 3.76 -22.95 -19.64
CA ILE A 37 4.25 -21.72 -20.27
C ILE A 37 4.42 -21.87 -21.79
N LYS A 38 4.89 -23.04 -22.24
CA LYS A 38 5.08 -23.32 -23.68
C LYS A 38 3.78 -23.28 -24.48
N GLY A 39 2.65 -23.62 -23.87
CA GLY A 39 1.34 -23.62 -24.52
C GLY A 39 0.69 -22.24 -24.63
N MET A 40 1.21 -21.24 -23.92
CA MET A 40 0.55 -19.94 -23.72
C MET A 40 1.14 -18.80 -24.55
N GLN A 41 1.45 -19.09 -25.81
CA GLN A 41 2.14 -18.15 -26.68
C GLN A 41 1.30 -16.94 -27.09
N SER A 42 -0.04 -17.06 -27.02
CA SER A 42 -0.98 -16.00 -27.44
C SER A 42 -1.47 -15.11 -26.30
N LEU A 43 -1.00 -15.32 -25.06
CA LEU A 43 -1.42 -14.51 -23.92
C LEU A 43 -0.86 -13.09 -24.04
N GLU A 44 -1.74 -12.10 -24.09
CA GLU A 44 -1.46 -10.67 -24.23
C GLU A 44 -1.64 -9.91 -22.91
N LEU A 45 -2.59 -10.32 -22.08
CA LEU A 45 -2.90 -9.70 -20.78
C LEU A 45 -3.02 -10.78 -19.70
N LEU A 46 -2.28 -10.60 -18.61
CA LEU A 46 -2.46 -11.38 -17.39
C LEU A 46 -2.73 -10.45 -16.22
N GLU A 47 -3.82 -10.71 -15.51
CA GLU A 47 -4.14 -10.08 -14.24
C GLU A 47 -4.38 -11.16 -13.17
N VAL A 48 -3.69 -11.03 -12.04
CA VAL A 48 -3.81 -11.97 -10.91
C VAL A 48 -4.00 -11.15 -9.66
N ALA A 49 -5.16 -11.29 -9.02
CA ALA A 49 -5.55 -10.50 -7.86
C ALA A 49 -5.97 -11.37 -6.68
N TRP A 50 -5.63 -10.95 -5.46
CA TRP A 50 -6.16 -11.50 -4.20
C TRP A 50 -5.92 -13.00 -3.98
N CYS A 51 -4.91 -13.59 -4.61
CA CYS A 51 -4.57 -15.02 -4.48
C CYS A 51 -3.52 -15.23 -3.38
N GLN A 52 -3.92 -15.90 -2.30
CA GLN A 52 -3.13 -16.00 -1.06
C GLN A 52 -2.01 -17.07 -1.11
N SER A 53 -2.04 -17.96 -2.09
CA SER A 53 -1.13 -19.11 -2.18
C SER A 53 -0.02 -18.96 -3.21
N VAL A 54 -0.12 -18.00 -4.14
CA VAL A 54 0.85 -17.84 -5.24
C VAL A 54 2.18 -17.33 -4.70
N GLU A 55 3.22 -18.14 -4.84
CA GLU A 55 4.61 -17.84 -4.47
C GLU A 55 5.46 -17.45 -5.69
N VAL A 56 5.18 -18.07 -6.84
CA VAL A 56 5.90 -17.86 -8.10
C VAL A 56 4.88 -17.66 -9.23
N ALA A 57 4.94 -16.52 -9.91
CA ALA A 57 4.03 -16.27 -11.04
C ALA A 57 4.44 -17.10 -12.27
N PHE A 58 5.71 -17.05 -12.67
CA PHE A 58 6.24 -17.79 -13.81
C PHE A 58 7.46 -18.62 -13.38
N ASP A 59 7.33 -19.95 -13.42
CA ASP A 59 8.46 -20.83 -13.22
C ASP A 59 9.15 -21.11 -14.55
N LEU A 60 10.26 -20.42 -14.78
CA LEU A 60 11.08 -20.57 -15.98
C LEU A 60 12.14 -21.67 -15.79
N GLU A 61 12.22 -22.29 -14.61
CA GLU A 61 13.14 -23.40 -14.36
C GLU A 61 12.75 -24.63 -15.19
N GLY A 62 13.72 -25.19 -15.92
CA GLY A 62 13.50 -26.36 -16.78
C GLY A 62 13.12 -26.05 -18.24
N ILE A 63 12.99 -24.78 -18.63
CA ILE A 63 12.88 -24.41 -20.05
C ILE A 63 14.27 -24.50 -20.69
N ILE A 64 14.53 -25.61 -21.40
CA ILE A 64 15.79 -25.81 -22.14
C ILE A 64 15.80 -24.93 -23.39
N VAL A 65 16.67 -23.93 -23.42
CA VAL A 65 17.00 -23.16 -24.62
C VAL A 65 17.97 -23.99 -25.46
N ARG A 66 17.55 -24.45 -26.65
CA ARG A 66 18.46 -25.12 -27.59
C ARG A 66 19.25 -24.07 -28.36
N ASP A 67 20.56 -24.26 -28.50
CA ASP A 67 21.41 -23.40 -29.32
C ASP A 67 20.86 -23.31 -30.76
N GLY A 68 20.50 -22.11 -31.20
CA GLY A 68 20.06 -21.81 -32.58
C GLY A 68 18.65 -21.23 -32.73
N TYR A 69 17.72 -21.48 -31.78
CA TYR A 69 16.40 -20.86 -31.75
C TYR A 69 15.96 -20.68 -30.29
N PRO A 70 16.07 -19.48 -29.71
CA PRO A 70 15.53 -19.26 -28.39
C PRO A 70 14.00 -19.33 -28.47
N ASP A 71 13.39 -20.37 -27.90
CA ASP A 71 11.96 -20.40 -27.63
C ASP A 71 11.63 -19.17 -26.76
N ILE A 72 11.07 -18.12 -27.37
CA ILE A 72 10.67 -16.92 -26.65
C ILE A 72 9.51 -17.33 -25.75
N VAL A 73 9.66 -17.05 -24.46
CA VAL A 73 8.64 -17.37 -23.47
C VAL A 73 7.65 -16.22 -23.39
N LEU A 74 6.37 -16.52 -23.63
CA LEU A 74 5.25 -15.56 -23.59
C LEU A 74 5.52 -14.34 -24.51
N PRO A 75 5.74 -14.56 -25.82
CA PRO A 75 6.10 -13.52 -26.76
C PRO A 75 4.98 -12.49 -26.90
N SER A 76 3.71 -12.85 -26.71
CA SER A 76 2.60 -11.90 -26.87
C SER A 76 2.29 -11.08 -25.62
N LEU A 77 2.88 -11.37 -24.45
CA LEU A 77 2.46 -10.75 -23.20
C LEU A 77 2.83 -9.26 -23.21
N THR A 78 1.81 -8.39 -23.19
CA THR A 78 1.93 -6.93 -23.26
C THR A 78 1.62 -6.27 -21.92
N LYS A 79 0.73 -6.84 -21.12
CA LYS A 79 0.31 -6.30 -19.82
C LYS A 79 0.34 -7.37 -18.74
N LEU A 80 0.96 -7.05 -17.61
CA LEU A 80 1.05 -7.93 -16.44
C LEU A 80 0.64 -7.15 -15.19
N ALA A 81 -0.41 -7.61 -14.51
CA ALA A 81 -0.88 -7.06 -13.25
C ALA A 81 -0.88 -8.14 -12.16
N LEU A 82 -0.15 -7.91 -11.07
CA LEU A 82 0.00 -8.81 -9.92
C LEU A 82 -0.39 -8.06 -8.64
N LEU A 83 -1.53 -8.41 -8.08
CA LEU A 83 -2.25 -7.54 -7.13
C LEU A 83 -2.61 -8.33 -5.87
N TYR A 84 -2.23 -7.82 -4.71
CA TYR A 84 -2.52 -8.40 -3.40
C TYR A 84 -2.16 -9.89 -3.32
N LEU A 85 -0.93 -10.22 -3.70
CA LEU A 85 -0.35 -11.57 -3.66
C LEU A 85 0.67 -11.66 -2.51
N PRO A 86 0.23 -11.89 -1.26
CA PRO A 86 1.08 -11.70 -0.09
C PRO A 86 2.25 -12.68 0.00
N LYS A 87 2.15 -13.87 -0.61
CA LYS A 87 3.20 -14.87 -0.66
C LYS A 87 4.09 -14.78 -1.91
N LEU A 88 3.81 -13.88 -2.85
CA LEU A 88 4.58 -13.79 -4.08
C LEU A 88 6.02 -13.39 -3.76
N THR A 89 6.97 -14.26 -4.12
CA THR A 89 8.41 -14.05 -3.92
C THR A 89 9.14 -13.80 -5.24
N HIS A 90 8.63 -14.33 -6.36
CA HIS A 90 9.25 -14.21 -7.67
C HIS A 90 8.19 -14.01 -8.76
N VAL A 91 8.36 -12.99 -9.60
CA VAL A 91 7.57 -12.85 -10.83
C VAL A 91 8.02 -13.90 -11.84
N GLY A 92 9.30 -13.95 -12.17
CA GLY A 92 9.89 -14.99 -13.01
C GLY A 92 11.04 -15.69 -12.30
N LYS A 93 10.87 -16.95 -11.93
CA LYS A 93 11.93 -17.75 -11.29
C LYS A 93 12.81 -18.39 -12.37
N ASN A 94 14.12 -18.16 -12.34
CA ASN A 94 15.07 -18.70 -13.33
C ASN A 94 16.38 -19.21 -12.68
N ASN A 95 17.07 -20.13 -13.36
CA ASN A 95 18.34 -20.72 -12.90
C ASN A 95 19.55 -20.18 -13.68
N LEU A 96 19.71 -18.86 -13.77
CA LEU A 96 20.86 -18.17 -14.42
C LEU A 96 20.98 -18.34 -15.96
N GLN A 97 20.17 -19.19 -16.59
CA GLN A 97 20.08 -19.25 -18.06
C GLN A 97 19.27 -18.04 -18.58
N ARG A 98 19.86 -17.27 -19.51
CA ARG A 98 19.23 -16.10 -20.15
C ARG A 98 18.08 -16.52 -21.07
N ILE A 99 16.95 -16.91 -20.48
CA ILE A 99 15.72 -17.21 -21.23
C ILE A 99 15.09 -15.88 -21.66
N PRO A 100 14.88 -15.63 -22.97
CA PRO A 100 14.16 -14.46 -23.43
C PRO A 100 12.67 -14.57 -23.10
N SER A 101 12.28 -14.03 -21.96
CA SER A 101 10.88 -13.92 -21.51
C SER A 101 10.43 -12.45 -21.53
N PHE A 102 9.13 -12.22 -21.76
CA PHE A 102 8.47 -10.91 -21.58
C PHE A 102 8.92 -9.78 -22.53
N GLN A 103 9.54 -10.09 -23.68
CA GLN A 103 10.12 -9.08 -24.58
C GLN A 103 9.13 -8.02 -25.11
N ASN A 104 7.83 -8.35 -25.17
CA ASN A 104 6.78 -7.44 -25.62
C ASN A 104 5.99 -6.81 -24.48
N LEU A 105 6.42 -6.98 -23.23
CA LEU A 105 5.76 -6.36 -22.08
C LEU A 105 5.88 -4.84 -22.18
N THR A 106 4.73 -4.17 -22.12
CA THR A 106 4.60 -2.70 -22.24
C THR A 106 4.16 -2.06 -20.94
N SER A 107 3.38 -2.77 -20.11
CA SER A 107 2.87 -2.25 -18.84
C SER A 107 2.96 -3.31 -17.75
N LEU A 108 3.51 -2.93 -16.60
CA LEU A 108 3.63 -3.73 -15.40
C LEU A 108 2.96 -3.02 -14.24
N THR A 109 2.08 -3.73 -13.54
CA THR A 109 1.44 -3.26 -12.31
C THR A 109 1.64 -4.29 -11.19
N VAL A 110 2.24 -3.88 -10.08
CA VAL A 110 2.44 -4.73 -8.90
C VAL A 110 1.95 -4.01 -7.65
N VAL A 111 0.91 -4.54 -7.00
CA VAL A 111 0.29 -3.90 -5.82
C VAL A 111 0.20 -4.89 -4.67
N GLY A 112 0.51 -4.49 -3.44
CA GLY A 112 0.22 -5.29 -2.25
C GLY A 112 0.92 -6.66 -2.18
N CYS A 113 2.07 -6.82 -2.83
CA CYS A 113 2.83 -8.07 -2.86
C CYS A 113 3.88 -8.11 -1.73
N SER A 114 3.43 -8.39 -0.51
CA SER A 114 4.20 -8.19 0.74
C SER A 114 5.43 -9.10 0.94
N SER A 115 5.62 -10.15 0.14
CA SER A 115 6.82 -11.02 0.18
C SER A 115 7.80 -10.77 -0.97
N LEU A 116 7.49 -9.85 -1.89
CA LEU A 116 8.27 -9.64 -3.11
C LEU A 116 9.45 -8.70 -2.82
N ARG A 117 10.67 -9.25 -2.77
CA ARG A 117 11.90 -8.45 -2.53
C ARG A 117 12.43 -7.76 -3.78
N TYR A 118 12.24 -8.40 -4.94
CA TYR A 118 12.64 -7.89 -6.26
C TYR A 118 11.61 -8.29 -7.31
N ILE A 119 11.32 -7.42 -8.28
CA ILE A 119 10.35 -7.72 -9.35
C ILE A 119 11.03 -8.54 -10.44
N PHE A 120 12.18 -8.07 -10.92
CA PHE A 120 12.95 -8.72 -11.99
C PHE A 120 14.38 -8.99 -11.57
N SER A 121 14.97 -9.99 -12.21
CA SER A 121 16.41 -10.16 -12.17
C SER A 121 17.13 -9.29 -13.19
N SER A 122 18.43 -9.02 -12.97
CA SER A 122 19.22 -8.19 -13.90
C SER A 122 19.23 -8.74 -15.34
N SER A 123 19.24 -10.07 -15.49
CA SER A 123 19.18 -10.73 -16.79
C SER A 123 17.82 -10.60 -17.47
N GLN A 124 16.72 -10.64 -16.71
CA GLN A 124 15.36 -10.44 -17.22
C GLN A 124 15.13 -8.99 -17.67
N ALA A 125 15.52 -8.02 -16.85
CA ALA A 125 15.23 -6.62 -17.12
C ALA A 125 15.96 -6.07 -18.36
N LYS A 126 17.10 -6.65 -18.76
CA LYS A 126 17.77 -6.36 -20.04
C LYS A 126 16.92 -6.69 -21.28
N LEU A 127 15.99 -7.64 -21.14
CA LEU A 127 15.17 -8.13 -22.24
C LEU A 127 13.85 -7.33 -22.38
N LEU A 128 13.51 -6.53 -21.37
CA LEU A 128 12.28 -5.73 -21.30
C LEU A 128 12.41 -4.41 -22.07
N VAL A 129 12.72 -4.51 -23.37
CA VAL A 129 13.05 -3.34 -24.22
C VAL A 129 11.83 -2.50 -24.63
N LYS A 130 10.61 -3.05 -24.52
CA LYS A 130 9.34 -2.37 -24.87
C LYS A 130 8.56 -1.88 -23.66
N LEU A 131 9.09 -2.03 -22.45
CA LEU A 131 8.38 -1.64 -21.23
C LEU A 131 8.27 -0.12 -21.15
N ARG A 132 7.02 0.37 -21.10
CA ARG A 132 6.65 1.79 -21.11
C ARG A 132 6.15 2.28 -19.76
N GLU A 133 5.49 1.42 -19.01
CA GLU A 133 4.84 1.78 -17.75
C GLU A 133 5.22 0.78 -16.66
N ILE A 134 5.68 1.31 -15.53
CA ILE A 134 5.90 0.55 -14.31
C ILE A 134 5.12 1.26 -13.19
N ALA A 135 4.13 0.57 -12.63
CA ALA A 135 3.39 1.01 -11.46
C ALA A 135 3.56 -0.01 -10.33
N VAL A 136 4.16 0.41 -9.22
CA VAL A 136 4.39 -0.44 -8.05
C VAL A 136 3.85 0.24 -6.81
N ALA A 137 2.97 -0.44 -6.08
CA ALA A 137 2.34 0.10 -4.88
C ALA A 137 2.29 -0.90 -3.71
N GLU A 138 2.33 -0.40 -2.48
CA GLU A 138 2.04 -1.15 -1.25
C GLU A 138 2.86 -2.45 -1.07
N CYS A 139 4.08 -2.53 -1.61
CA CYS A 139 4.97 -3.70 -1.47
C CYS A 139 5.99 -3.48 -0.35
N GLY A 140 5.66 -3.94 0.86
CA GLY A 140 6.38 -3.61 2.10
C GLY A 140 7.87 -3.99 2.13
N VAL A 141 8.24 -5.15 1.58
CA VAL A 141 9.62 -5.68 1.63
C VAL A 141 10.41 -5.49 0.34
N LEU A 142 9.84 -4.78 -0.65
CA LEU A 142 10.49 -4.58 -1.95
C LEU A 142 11.73 -3.71 -1.79
N GLU A 143 12.91 -4.28 -2.05
CA GLU A 143 14.18 -3.60 -1.87
C GLU A 143 14.66 -2.89 -3.15
N ALA A 144 14.39 -3.49 -4.31
CA ALA A 144 14.64 -2.89 -5.63
C ALA A 144 13.71 -3.47 -6.70
N ILE A 145 13.47 -2.72 -7.79
CA ILE A 145 12.71 -3.26 -8.94
C ILE A 145 13.52 -4.37 -9.62
N VAL A 146 14.83 -4.15 -9.77
CA VAL A 146 15.76 -5.09 -10.39
C VAL A 146 16.82 -5.53 -9.38
N ASN A 147 17.00 -6.84 -9.21
CA ASN A 147 18.03 -7.39 -8.34
C ASN A 147 19.45 -7.30 -8.95
N GLU A 148 20.47 -7.41 -8.11
CA GLU A 148 21.85 -7.62 -8.56
C GLU A 148 22.16 -9.12 -8.55
N GLU A 149 22.43 -9.71 -9.72
CA GLU A 149 22.86 -11.09 -9.84
C GLU A 149 24.39 -11.18 -9.64
N PRO A 150 24.92 -12.24 -8.98
CA PRO A 150 26.35 -12.45 -8.86
C PRO A 150 26.99 -12.56 -10.25
N LYS A 151 28.02 -11.74 -10.49
CA LYS A 151 28.75 -11.72 -11.77
C LYS A 151 29.41 -13.07 -12.00
N VAL A 152 28.93 -13.82 -13.00
CA VAL A 152 29.53 -15.10 -13.40
C VAL A 152 30.83 -14.87 -14.20
N ASN A 153 31.00 -13.70 -14.81
CA ASN A 153 32.20 -13.29 -15.55
C ASN A 153 32.65 -11.88 -15.16
N ASP A 154 33.98 -11.65 -15.16
CA ASP A 154 34.69 -10.36 -14.98
C ASP A 154 34.43 -9.35 -16.13
N GLU A 155 33.22 -9.29 -16.67
CA GLU A 155 32.85 -8.22 -17.58
C GLU A 155 32.66 -6.93 -16.77
N VAL A 156 33.44 -5.90 -17.13
CA VAL A 156 33.34 -4.53 -16.62
C VAL A 156 32.00 -3.95 -17.09
N ALA A 157 30.91 -4.38 -16.47
CA ALA A 157 29.57 -3.88 -16.76
C ALA A 157 29.42 -2.51 -16.11
N THR A 158 29.80 -1.47 -16.84
CA THR A 158 29.35 -0.10 -16.58
C THR A 158 28.41 0.30 -17.72
N ASN A 159 27.28 0.93 -17.40
CA ASN A 159 26.31 1.52 -18.35
C ASN A 159 25.45 0.52 -19.14
N ILE A 160 24.94 -0.54 -18.50
CA ILE A 160 23.92 -1.37 -19.14
C ILE A 160 22.58 -0.62 -19.14
N ILE A 161 22.03 -0.37 -20.33
CA ILE A 161 20.73 0.27 -20.51
C ILE A 161 19.59 -0.68 -20.15
N MET A 162 18.70 -0.22 -19.28
CA MET A 162 17.48 -0.92 -18.86
C MET A 162 16.26 -0.08 -19.24
N PHE A 163 15.19 -0.76 -19.68
CA PHE A 163 13.89 -0.16 -20.01
C PHE A 163 13.97 1.07 -20.94
N PRO A 164 14.60 0.98 -22.12
CA PRO A 164 14.86 2.13 -23.00
C PRO A 164 13.60 2.84 -23.54
N GLN A 165 12.40 2.27 -23.37
CA GLN A 165 11.13 2.87 -23.76
C GLN A 165 10.26 3.28 -22.58
N LEU A 166 10.83 3.34 -21.36
CA LEU A 166 10.06 3.71 -20.18
C LEU A 166 9.60 5.16 -20.28
N ASN A 167 8.28 5.35 -20.17
CA ASN A 167 7.59 6.63 -20.26
C ASN A 167 6.95 7.05 -18.93
N SER A 168 6.45 6.10 -18.13
CA SER A 168 5.82 6.37 -16.84
C SER A 168 6.37 5.44 -15.75
N LEU A 169 6.89 6.03 -14.68
CA LEU A 169 7.34 5.32 -13.48
C LEU A 169 6.56 5.85 -12.28
N LYS A 170 5.74 4.97 -11.70
CA LYS A 170 4.89 5.27 -10.56
C LYS A 170 5.20 4.34 -9.42
N LEU A 171 5.76 4.89 -8.35
CA LEU A 171 6.17 4.17 -7.16
C LEU A 171 5.45 4.79 -5.97
N TYR A 172 4.55 4.03 -5.39
CA TYR A 172 3.75 4.49 -4.27
C TYR A 172 3.98 3.55 -3.13
N HIS A 173 4.15 4.09 -1.94
CA HIS A 173 4.08 3.27 -0.76
C HIS A 173 5.04 2.05 -0.85
N LEU A 174 6.37 2.30 -0.89
CA LEU A 174 7.42 1.27 -0.83
C LEU A 174 8.46 1.56 0.28
N PRO A 175 8.25 1.08 1.52
CA PRO A 175 9.04 1.50 2.68
C PRO A 175 10.45 0.90 2.66
N SER A 176 10.64 -0.30 2.09
CA SER A 176 11.95 -0.96 1.99
C SER A 176 12.74 -0.62 0.72
N LEU A 177 12.17 0.16 -0.20
CA LEU A 177 12.79 0.42 -1.51
C LEU A 177 14.04 1.28 -1.35
N LYS A 178 15.20 0.75 -1.76
CA LYS A 178 16.50 1.42 -1.65
C LYS A 178 16.95 2.02 -2.99
N SER A 179 16.72 1.30 -4.09
CA SER A 179 17.10 1.70 -5.45
C SER A 179 16.16 1.08 -6.49
N LEU A 180 16.16 1.62 -7.71
CA LEU A 180 15.43 0.99 -8.84
C LEU A 180 16.19 -0.23 -9.38
N CYS A 181 17.51 -0.10 -9.48
CA CYS A 181 18.40 -1.09 -10.06
C CYS A 181 19.78 -1.00 -9.39
N PRO A 182 20.68 -1.97 -9.66
CA PRO A 182 22.06 -1.89 -9.20
C PRO A 182 22.81 -0.72 -9.85
N GLN A 183 23.85 -0.23 -9.20
CA GLN A 183 24.56 1.02 -9.54
C GLN A 183 25.21 1.02 -10.95
N ALA A 184 25.49 -0.17 -11.48
CA ALA A 184 26.07 -0.39 -12.80
C ALA A 184 25.10 -0.20 -13.98
N TYR A 185 23.79 -0.07 -13.70
CA TYR A 185 22.74 -0.02 -14.72
C TYR A 185 22.20 1.40 -14.89
N THR A 186 21.90 1.78 -16.13
CA THR A 186 21.39 3.10 -16.50
C THR A 186 20.05 3.00 -17.21
N PHE A 187 19.24 4.05 -17.13
CA PHE A 187 18.02 4.20 -17.92
C PHE A 187 18.28 5.10 -19.14
N GLU A 188 19.52 5.15 -19.60
CA GLU A 188 19.97 6.03 -20.69
C GLU A 188 19.23 5.65 -21.98
N GLY A 189 18.58 6.64 -22.61
CA GLY A 189 17.71 6.42 -23.77
C GLY A 189 16.20 6.33 -23.46
N SER A 190 15.80 6.23 -22.18
CA SER A 190 14.38 6.24 -21.78
C SER A 190 13.76 7.64 -21.94
N PHE A 191 12.52 7.71 -22.44
CA PHE A 191 11.75 8.94 -22.61
C PHE A 191 10.69 9.09 -21.52
N ILE A 192 11.14 9.17 -20.26
CA ILE A 192 10.21 9.29 -19.14
C ILE A 192 9.48 10.64 -19.16
N GLU A 193 8.16 10.61 -19.28
CA GLU A 193 7.25 11.75 -19.26
C GLU A 193 6.67 12.00 -17.85
N GLU A 194 6.51 10.94 -17.06
CA GLU A 194 5.91 10.98 -15.72
C GLU A 194 6.77 10.18 -14.73
N ILE A 195 7.19 10.84 -13.65
CA ILE A 195 7.76 10.17 -12.47
C ILE A 195 6.95 10.59 -11.25
N LYS A 196 6.31 9.61 -10.63
CA LYS A 196 5.68 9.77 -9.32
C LYS A 196 6.39 8.85 -8.36
N VAL A 197 7.08 9.41 -7.37
CA VAL A 197 7.62 8.62 -6.27
C VAL A 197 7.08 9.20 -4.97
N ILE A 198 6.11 8.48 -4.44
CA ILE A 198 5.31 8.87 -3.30
C ILE A 198 5.54 7.82 -2.22
N ASN A 199 5.92 8.26 -1.01
CA ASN A 199 5.97 7.39 0.17
C ASN A 199 6.95 6.21 0.06
N CYS A 200 8.21 6.48 -0.34
CA CYS A 200 9.32 5.50 -0.41
C CYS A 200 10.59 6.04 0.32
N PRO A 201 10.58 6.10 1.67
CA PRO A 201 11.56 6.82 2.51
C PRO A 201 13.02 6.33 2.37
N ASN A 202 13.23 5.03 2.14
CA ASN A 202 14.56 4.43 2.09
C ASN A 202 15.24 4.58 0.74
N MET A 203 14.58 5.22 -0.23
CA MET A 203 15.08 5.36 -1.58
C MET A 203 16.19 6.41 -1.61
N LYS A 204 17.44 5.96 -1.77
CA LYS A 204 18.63 6.83 -1.65
C LYS A 204 19.15 7.33 -2.99
N THR A 205 18.94 6.57 -4.07
CA THR A 205 19.63 6.80 -5.34
C THR A 205 18.71 6.53 -6.51
N PHE A 206 18.51 7.53 -7.36
CA PHE A 206 18.11 7.29 -8.73
C PHE A 206 19.34 6.88 -9.56
N PRO A 207 19.14 6.07 -10.61
CA PRO A 207 20.11 5.90 -11.66
C PRO A 207 20.57 7.28 -12.17
N SER A 208 21.88 7.49 -12.27
CA SER A 208 22.49 8.80 -12.58
C SER A 208 21.96 9.44 -13.87
N ALA A 209 21.55 8.64 -14.85
CA ALA A 209 20.91 9.10 -16.09
C ALA A 209 19.54 9.75 -15.84
N LEU A 210 18.72 9.22 -14.93
CA LEU A 210 17.42 9.80 -14.56
C LEU A 210 17.61 11.09 -13.77
N GLN A 211 18.56 11.07 -12.83
CA GLN A 211 18.87 12.26 -12.03
C GLN A 211 19.32 13.43 -12.91
N ARG A 212 20.21 13.19 -13.88
CA ARG A 212 20.65 14.21 -14.84
C ARG A 212 19.50 14.77 -15.68
N LYS A 213 18.56 13.91 -16.10
CA LYS A 213 17.40 14.32 -16.91
C LYS A 213 16.42 15.20 -16.13
N LEU A 214 16.24 14.90 -14.84
CA LEU A 214 15.46 15.70 -13.89
C LEU A 214 16.11 17.07 -13.64
N GLU A 215 17.43 17.09 -13.43
CA GLU A 215 18.21 18.33 -13.20
C GLU A 215 18.25 19.25 -14.43
N LEU A 216 18.18 18.69 -15.64
CA LEU A 216 18.21 19.45 -16.90
C LEU A 216 16.85 20.02 -17.34
N GLN A 217 15.75 19.75 -16.62
CA GLN A 217 14.40 20.26 -16.96
C GLN A 217 14.08 20.13 -18.46
N GLU A 218 14.44 19.01 -19.09
CA GLU A 218 14.05 18.79 -20.49
C GLU A 218 12.52 18.82 -20.59
N SER A 219 12.00 19.71 -21.44
CA SER A 219 10.60 20.13 -21.62
C SER A 219 9.53 19.04 -21.83
N ASN A 220 9.91 17.76 -21.77
CA ASN A 220 9.07 16.61 -22.05
C ASN A 220 8.58 15.90 -20.77
N VAL A 221 9.12 16.20 -19.59
CA VAL A 221 8.63 15.63 -18.32
C VAL A 221 7.47 16.47 -17.80
N ARG A 222 6.23 15.98 -17.98
CA ARG A 222 5.00 16.75 -17.75
C ARG A 222 4.56 16.76 -16.28
N LYS A 223 5.02 15.81 -15.46
CA LYS A 223 4.68 15.73 -14.04
C LYS A 223 5.77 15.00 -13.26
N VAL A 224 6.37 15.71 -12.30
CA VAL A 224 7.40 15.19 -11.41
C VAL A 224 6.93 15.43 -9.98
N ASP A 225 6.23 14.45 -9.43
CA ASP A 225 5.76 14.50 -8.05
C ASP A 225 6.69 13.62 -7.20
N PHE A 226 7.73 14.24 -6.63
CA PHE A 226 8.59 13.60 -5.62
C PHE A 226 8.08 13.98 -4.24
N PHE A 227 7.33 13.07 -3.60
CA PHE A 227 7.05 13.16 -2.16
C PHE A 227 8.12 12.46 -1.32
N ASN A 228 9.18 11.94 -1.95
CA ASN A 228 10.44 11.61 -1.30
C ASN A 228 11.44 12.70 -1.64
N SER A 229 11.50 13.77 -0.84
CA SER A 229 12.26 14.97 -1.18
C SER A 229 13.77 14.71 -1.18
N ALA A 230 14.30 14.45 -2.38
CA ALA A 230 15.73 14.48 -2.64
C ALA A 230 16.23 15.84 -3.15
N GLN A 231 15.44 16.92 -3.14
CA GLN A 231 15.88 18.22 -3.64
C GLN A 231 15.23 19.42 -2.92
N HIS A 232 16.11 20.34 -2.50
CA HIS A 232 15.94 21.71 -2.00
C HIS A 232 15.52 21.93 -0.53
N HIS A 233 16.58 22.15 0.26
CA HIS A 233 16.72 22.98 1.46
C HIS A 233 15.49 23.81 1.86
N LEU A 234 14.79 23.37 2.92
CA LEU A 234 14.29 24.17 4.05
C LEU A 234 13.61 23.18 5.01
N PHE A 235 14.17 23.04 6.21
CA PHE A 235 13.91 21.99 7.21
C PHE A 235 14.47 20.60 6.84
N ASP A 236 14.91 19.87 7.85
CA ASP A 236 15.67 18.62 7.79
C ASP A 236 14.87 17.42 7.21
N ARG A 237 14.25 17.57 6.03
CA ARG A 237 13.58 16.53 5.22
C ARG A 237 12.47 15.71 5.91
N LYS A 238 11.98 16.12 7.08
CA LYS A 238 10.92 15.42 7.83
C LYS A 238 9.50 15.88 7.53
N PHE A 239 9.35 17.07 6.93
CA PHE A 239 8.08 17.71 6.66
C PHE A 239 8.04 18.27 5.23
N SER A 240 6.91 18.15 4.54
CA SER A 240 6.63 18.96 3.35
C SER A 240 5.19 19.43 3.33
N LEU A 241 4.96 20.70 2.99
CA LEU A 241 3.64 21.29 2.88
C LEU A 241 3.39 21.67 1.41
N SER A 242 2.35 21.10 0.82
CA SER A 242 1.95 21.41 -0.56
C SER A 242 1.15 22.71 -0.62
N THR A 243 1.09 23.31 -1.81
CA THR A 243 0.25 24.50 -2.08
C THR A 243 -1.24 24.23 -1.89
N ASN A 244 -1.65 22.96 -1.94
CA ASN A 244 -3.03 22.53 -1.79
C ASN A 244 -3.39 22.21 -0.32
N GLY A 245 -2.50 22.54 0.63
CA GLY A 245 -2.77 22.31 2.05
C GLY A 245 -2.58 20.85 2.49
N ILE A 246 -1.74 20.08 1.80
CA ILE A 246 -1.37 18.73 2.20
C ILE A 246 -0.05 18.78 2.97
N LEU A 247 -0.07 18.36 4.24
CA LEU A 247 1.13 18.23 5.08
C LEU A 247 1.59 16.78 5.11
N ASP A 248 2.77 16.52 4.54
CA ASP A 248 3.47 15.25 4.66
C ASP A 248 4.45 15.27 5.81
N VAL A 249 4.45 14.19 6.56
CA VAL A 249 5.33 13.94 7.70
C VAL A 249 5.97 12.58 7.52
N THR A 250 7.30 12.54 7.41
CA THR A 250 8.02 11.29 7.13
C THR A 250 9.28 11.16 7.99
N GLY A 251 9.57 9.93 8.44
CA GLY A 251 10.85 9.64 9.10
C GLY A 251 11.07 10.41 10.40
N ILE A 252 9.98 10.77 11.09
CA ILE A 252 10.07 11.35 12.43
C ILE A 252 10.31 10.24 13.43
N ASP A 253 11.48 10.30 14.02
CA ASP A 253 11.90 9.39 15.08
C ASP A 253 12.02 10.10 16.44
N GLU A 254 11.79 11.43 16.46
CA GLU A 254 11.68 12.21 17.67
C GLU A 254 10.34 11.94 18.40
N PRO A 255 10.33 12.05 19.74
CA PRO A 255 9.10 12.05 20.51
C PRO A 255 8.08 13.07 20.02
N THR A 256 6.80 12.73 20.15
CA THR A 256 5.64 13.49 19.68
C THR A 256 5.69 14.98 20.05
N GLU A 257 6.08 15.29 21.27
CA GLU A 257 6.18 16.66 21.78
C GLU A 257 7.23 17.51 21.07
N ILE A 258 8.32 16.89 20.63
CA ILE A 258 9.46 17.62 20.04
C ILE A 258 9.11 18.06 18.62
N TRP A 259 8.55 17.16 17.82
CA TRP A 259 8.26 17.49 16.43
C TRP A 259 6.99 18.33 16.25
N HIS A 260 6.02 18.25 17.16
CA HIS A 260 4.88 19.19 17.18
C HIS A 260 5.35 20.64 17.32
N ASN A 261 6.41 20.87 18.10
CA ASN A 261 7.00 22.21 18.28
C ASN A 261 7.86 22.66 17.08
N GLN A 262 8.25 21.76 16.19
CA GLN A 262 9.05 22.07 14.99
C GLN A 262 8.20 22.64 13.84
N LEU A 263 6.88 22.44 13.86
CA LEU A 263 5.98 23.04 12.89
C LEU A 263 5.82 24.54 13.20
N GLU A 264 6.00 25.42 12.22
CA GLU A 264 5.81 26.87 12.40
C GLU A 264 4.36 27.23 12.74
N VAL A 265 4.18 28.25 13.58
CA VAL A 265 2.86 28.76 13.99
C VAL A 265 2.28 29.58 12.83
N GLY A 266 1.19 29.10 12.22
CA GLY A 266 0.46 29.77 11.12
C GLY A 266 0.42 29.00 9.78
N CYS A 267 1.29 28.00 9.58
CA CYS A 267 1.24 27.14 8.37
C CYS A 267 0.14 26.09 8.43
N LEU A 268 -0.25 25.67 9.64
CA LEU A 268 -1.20 24.57 9.89
C LEU A 268 -2.66 24.96 9.66
N ASP A 269 -2.98 26.25 9.65
CA ASP A 269 -4.34 26.75 9.38
C ASP A 269 -4.78 26.46 7.94
N LYS A 270 -3.83 26.27 7.02
CA LYS A 270 -4.10 25.93 5.62
C LYS A 270 -4.11 24.42 5.36
N VAL A 271 -3.83 23.60 6.38
CA VAL A 271 -3.70 22.16 6.21
C VAL A 271 -5.08 21.52 6.23
N GLY A 272 -5.52 21.06 5.06
CA GLY A 272 -6.74 20.27 4.89
C GLY A 272 -6.47 18.76 5.06
N PHE A 273 -5.29 18.29 4.64
CA PHE A 273 -4.95 16.86 4.71
C PHE A 273 -3.57 16.67 5.32
N MET A 274 -3.45 15.71 6.23
CA MET A 274 -2.19 15.33 6.84
C MET A 274 -1.88 13.88 6.55
N ARG A 275 -0.65 13.62 6.11
CA ARG A 275 -0.14 12.30 5.73
C ARG A 275 1.10 12.01 6.57
N VAL A 276 1.04 10.96 7.39
CA VAL A 276 2.12 10.60 8.32
C VAL A 276 2.63 9.21 8.02
N GLN A 277 3.94 9.05 7.86
CA GLN A 277 4.46 7.77 7.40
C GLN A 277 5.90 7.46 7.75
N CYS A 278 6.21 6.16 7.78
CA CYS A 278 7.59 5.69 7.86
C CYS A 278 8.33 6.23 9.10
N CYS A 279 7.58 6.50 10.16
CA CYS A 279 8.11 6.99 11.44
C CYS A 279 8.45 5.77 12.29
N GLY A 280 9.75 5.44 12.34
CA GLY A 280 10.23 4.17 12.89
C GLY A 280 10.23 4.14 14.43
N LYS A 281 10.21 5.30 15.08
CA LYS A 281 10.21 5.42 16.56
C LYS A 281 9.06 6.24 17.13
N LEU A 282 8.20 6.80 16.28
CA LEU A 282 7.07 7.62 16.72
C LEU A 282 6.04 6.75 17.46
N SER A 283 5.68 7.14 18.68
CA SER A 283 4.73 6.41 19.54
C SER A 283 3.29 6.93 19.43
N SER A 284 3.11 8.22 19.13
CA SER A 284 1.82 8.85 18.85
C SER A 284 1.90 9.89 17.75
N VAL A 285 0.83 10.07 16.96
CA VAL A 285 0.83 11.04 15.86
C VAL A 285 0.30 12.40 16.31
N VAL A 286 -0.85 12.38 16.96
CA VAL A 286 -1.63 13.57 17.22
C VAL A 286 -1.77 13.76 18.73
N SER A 287 -1.34 14.94 19.21
CA SER A 287 -1.52 15.38 20.59
C SER A 287 -2.59 16.46 20.67
N SER A 288 -3.06 16.76 21.87
CA SER A 288 -3.98 17.87 22.13
C SER A 288 -3.45 19.21 21.60
N LYS A 289 -2.14 19.48 21.72
CA LYS A 289 -1.50 20.71 21.23
C LYS A 289 -1.49 20.80 19.70
N LEU A 290 -1.26 19.67 19.01
CA LEU A 290 -1.27 19.65 17.55
C LEU A 290 -2.71 19.78 17.02
N MET A 291 -3.68 19.12 17.65
CA MET A 291 -5.11 19.26 17.31
C MET A 291 -5.57 20.71 17.40
N GLN A 292 -5.12 21.45 18.43
CA GLN A 292 -5.42 22.87 18.58
C GLN A 292 -4.82 23.76 17.49
N ARG A 293 -3.94 23.25 16.63
CA ARG A 293 -3.33 24.03 15.53
C ARG A 293 -3.81 23.58 14.16
N LEU A 294 -4.47 22.41 14.08
CA LEU A 294 -5.00 21.82 12.86
C LEU A 294 -6.51 22.09 12.74
N HIS A 295 -6.90 23.36 12.70
CA HIS A 295 -8.32 23.74 12.75
C HIS A 295 -9.12 23.30 11.51
N ASN A 296 -8.47 23.23 10.35
CA ASN A 296 -9.12 22.93 9.07
C ASN A 296 -8.82 21.51 8.55
N ILE A 297 -8.25 20.64 9.40
CA ILE A 297 -7.96 19.27 8.96
C ILE A 297 -9.26 18.52 8.66
N GLN A 298 -9.31 17.95 7.45
CA GLN A 298 -10.40 17.13 6.91
C GLN A 298 -9.98 15.66 6.85
N GLY A 299 -8.73 15.37 6.49
CA GLY A 299 -8.23 14.01 6.40
C GLY A 299 -6.92 13.77 7.13
N LEU A 300 -6.83 12.67 7.85
CA LEU A 300 -5.59 12.15 8.41
C LEU A 300 -5.34 10.75 7.87
N LYS A 301 -4.21 10.56 7.22
CA LYS A 301 -3.80 9.26 6.71
C LYS A 301 -2.44 8.86 7.31
N VAL A 302 -2.35 7.68 7.92
CA VAL A 302 -1.15 7.21 8.65
C VAL A 302 -0.75 5.82 8.19
N TRP A 303 0.51 5.64 7.77
CA TRP A 303 0.96 4.34 7.25
C TRP A 303 2.42 3.98 7.58
N TRP A 304 2.67 2.69 7.84
CA TRP A 304 4.01 2.13 8.13
C TRP A 304 4.81 2.85 9.21
N CYS A 305 4.17 3.07 10.34
CA CYS A 305 4.85 3.51 11.54
C CYS A 305 4.92 2.31 12.50
N ASP A 306 5.96 1.49 12.37
CA ASP A 306 6.07 0.18 13.05
C ASP A 306 6.22 0.28 14.57
N SER A 307 6.58 1.45 15.10
CA SER A 307 6.62 1.70 16.55
C SER A 307 5.40 2.45 17.08
N LEU A 308 4.44 2.77 16.21
CA LEU A 308 3.28 3.56 16.58
C LEU A 308 2.32 2.73 17.40
N GLU A 309 2.13 3.13 18.65
CA GLU A 309 1.23 2.45 19.59
C GLU A 309 -0.16 3.08 19.57
N MET A 310 -0.24 4.39 19.26
CA MET A 310 -1.46 5.20 19.32
C MET A 310 -1.54 6.24 18.19
N ILE A 311 -2.74 6.59 17.70
CA ILE A 311 -2.89 7.71 16.76
C ILE A 311 -3.11 9.01 17.53
N PHE A 312 -4.16 9.05 18.37
CA PHE A 312 -4.57 10.21 19.14
C PHE A 312 -4.26 9.98 20.62
N ASP A 313 -3.27 10.70 21.14
CA ASP A 313 -2.94 10.78 22.57
C ASP A 313 -3.36 12.14 23.12
N LEU A 314 -4.59 12.21 23.64
CA LEU A 314 -5.23 13.42 24.11
C LEU A 314 -5.20 13.44 25.64
N GLN A 315 -4.08 13.79 26.26
CA GLN A 315 -3.97 13.82 27.72
C GLN A 315 -4.89 14.86 28.37
N GLU A 316 -5.53 14.48 29.49
CA GLU A 316 -6.22 15.40 30.41
C GLU A 316 -5.19 16.30 31.10
N GLY A 317 -5.25 17.63 30.88
CA GLY A 317 -4.39 18.57 31.61
C GLY A 317 -3.84 19.76 30.82
N GLY A 318 -4.10 19.86 29.52
CA GLY A 318 -3.76 21.06 28.75
C GLY A 318 -4.81 22.19 28.81
N CYS A 319 -5.90 22.01 29.55
CA CYS A 319 -7.07 22.89 29.51
C CYS A 319 -7.50 23.36 30.91
N ALA A 320 -6.54 23.81 31.73
CA ALA A 320 -6.86 24.46 33.00
C ALA A 320 -7.11 25.97 32.86
N ASP A 321 -6.66 26.60 31.77
CA ASP A 321 -6.87 28.03 31.56
C ASP A 321 -7.33 28.27 30.12
N ILE A 322 -8.65 28.26 29.93
CA ILE A 322 -9.43 29.27 29.19
C ILE A 322 -10.89 28.86 29.43
N ALA A 323 -11.51 29.51 30.40
CA ALA A 323 -12.95 29.61 30.46
C ALA A 323 -13.45 30.15 29.10
N GLU A 324 -14.48 29.48 28.56
CA GLU A 324 -15.33 30.01 27.49
C GLU A 324 -14.62 30.39 26.17
N LYS A 325 -14.41 29.41 25.28
CA LYS A 325 -14.52 29.68 23.82
C LYS A 325 -14.78 28.42 23.00
N GLU A 326 -15.90 28.45 22.30
CA GLU A 326 -16.43 27.47 21.34
C GLU A 326 -15.56 27.30 20.07
N THR A 327 -14.25 27.11 20.16
CA THR A 327 -13.37 27.11 18.95
C THR A 327 -12.39 25.94 18.88
N LEU A 328 -12.89 24.71 18.94
CA LEU A 328 -12.11 23.50 18.62
C LEU A 328 -12.91 22.50 17.77
N ILE A 329 -13.64 22.98 16.76
CA ILE A 329 -14.30 22.09 15.80
C ILE A 329 -13.28 21.72 14.72
N THR A 330 -12.56 20.62 14.91
CA THR A 330 -11.84 20.00 13.80
C THR A 330 -12.85 19.39 12.82
N GLN A 331 -12.63 19.58 11.53
CA GLN A 331 -13.51 19.07 10.46
C GLN A 331 -13.09 17.69 9.95
N LEU A 332 -12.40 16.91 10.78
CA LEU A 332 -11.85 15.63 10.39
C LEU A 332 -12.98 14.69 9.97
N SER A 333 -13.06 14.42 8.67
CA SER A 333 -14.05 13.57 8.02
C SER A 333 -13.47 12.22 7.61
N GLU A 334 -12.16 12.15 7.35
CA GLU A 334 -11.49 10.92 6.90
C GLU A 334 -10.31 10.53 7.81
N LEU A 335 -10.30 9.27 8.23
CA LEU A 335 -9.17 8.64 8.91
C LEU A 335 -8.80 7.32 8.21
N LYS A 336 -7.57 7.24 7.68
CA LYS A 336 -7.06 6.05 6.96
C LYS A 336 -5.77 5.55 7.61
N LEU A 337 -5.83 4.38 8.22
CA LEU A 337 -4.73 3.75 8.94
C LEU A 337 -4.32 2.47 8.21
N LYS A 338 -3.06 2.36 7.77
CA LYS A 338 -2.57 1.11 7.16
C LYS A 338 -1.20 0.67 7.68
N TYR A 339 -1.00 -0.63 7.80
CA TYR A 339 0.31 -1.22 8.11
C TYR A 339 0.92 -0.68 9.40
N LEU A 340 0.13 -0.60 10.47
CA LEU A 340 0.57 -0.10 11.77
C LEU A 340 0.70 -1.28 12.74
N THR A 341 1.81 -2.00 12.59
CA THR A 341 1.99 -3.34 13.19
C THR A 341 1.93 -3.34 14.72
N LYS A 342 2.35 -2.26 15.40
CA LYS A 342 2.27 -2.12 16.86
C LYS A 342 1.08 -1.30 17.37
N LEU A 343 0.18 -0.84 16.51
CA LEU A 343 -0.95 -0.03 16.93
C LEU A 343 -1.84 -0.83 17.89
N THR A 344 -2.06 -0.29 19.09
CA THR A 344 -2.88 -0.94 20.12
C THR A 344 -4.20 -0.21 20.35
N HIS A 345 -4.21 1.12 20.18
CA HIS A 345 -5.37 1.98 20.37
C HIS A 345 -5.37 3.06 19.30
N ILE A 346 -6.53 3.37 18.71
CA ILE A 346 -6.62 4.54 17.81
C ILE A 346 -6.77 5.82 18.65
N TRP A 347 -7.61 5.77 19.69
CA TRP A 347 -7.84 6.87 20.61
C TRP A 347 -7.53 6.49 22.05
N LYS A 348 -7.00 7.45 22.82
CA LYS A 348 -6.77 7.32 24.27
C LYS A 348 -7.19 8.60 25.00
N ASN A 349 -7.79 8.45 26.19
CA ASN A 349 -8.16 9.52 27.13
C ASN A 349 -9.12 10.59 26.54
N ILE A 350 -10.32 10.20 26.09
CA ILE A 350 -11.22 11.05 25.28
C ILE A 350 -12.24 11.85 26.13
N SER A 351 -12.22 11.71 27.46
CA SER A 351 -13.26 12.16 28.40
C SER A 351 -13.71 13.64 28.27
N GLN A 352 -12.90 14.54 27.68
CA GLN A 352 -13.22 15.98 27.56
C GLN A 352 -13.15 16.57 26.13
N GLN A 353 -12.71 15.82 25.11
CA GLN A 353 -12.48 16.35 23.74
C GLN A 353 -13.34 15.67 22.66
N THR A 354 -14.49 15.14 23.06
CA THR A 354 -15.41 14.36 22.23
C THR A 354 -15.90 15.09 20.97
N HIS A 355 -15.96 16.42 20.97
CA HIS A 355 -16.50 17.17 19.83
C HIS A 355 -15.62 17.11 18.56
N CYS A 356 -14.32 16.81 18.69
CA CYS A 356 -13.37 16.84 17.58
C CYS A 356 -13.63 15.77 16.50
N PHE A 357 -14.30 14.68 16.85
CA PHE A 357 -14.48 13.52 15.97
C PHE A 357 -15.92 13.37 15.45
N LYS A 358 -16.84 14.28 15.80
CA LYS A 358 -18.24 14.18 15.40
C LYS A 358 -18.43 14.19 13.88
N ASN A 359 -17.52 14.83 13.14
CA ASN A 359 -17.60 14.94 11.68
C ASN A 359 -16.96 13.75 10.94
N LEU A 360 -16.35 12.81 11.65
CA LEU A 360 -15.68 11.68 11.03
C LEU A 360 -16.71 10.78 10.35
N SER A 361 -16.68 10.75 9.02
CA SER A 361 -17.62 9.99 8.20
C SER A 361 -17.00 8.71 7.62
N SER A 362 -15.68 8.66 7.51
CA SER A 362 -14.94 7.54 6.93
C SER A 362 -13.79 7.11 7.82
N LEU A 363 -13.82 5.85 8.27
CA LEU A 363 -12.69 5.18 8.93
C LEU A 363 -12.28 3.93 8.14
N ARG A 364 -11.01 3.89 7.74
CA ARG A 364 -10.40 2.69 7.13
C ARG A 364 -9.19 2.24 7.93
N VAL A 365 -9.18 0.97 8.34
CA VAL A 365 -8.10 0.33 9.11
C VAL A 365 -7.66 -0.94 8.38
N GLN A 366 -6.41 -0.98 7.91
CA GLN A 366 -5.88 -2.11 7.16
C GLN A 366 -4.54 -2.58 7.74
N HIS A 367 -4.29 -3.88 7.86
CA HIS A 367 -2.97 -4.41 8.31
C HIS A 367 -2.50 -3.80 9.66
N CYS A 368 -3.39 -3.68 10.64
CA CYS A 368 -3.10 -3.17 11.99
C CYS A 368 -3.16 -4.30 13.02
N ASP A 369 -2.14 -5.14 13.03
CA ASP A 369 -2.20 -6.50 13.59
C ASP A 369 -2.24 -6.58 15.13
N ASN A 370 -1.94 -5.49 15.83
CA ASN A 370 -1.98 -5.44 17.30
C ASN A 370 -3.26 -4.81 17.89
N LEU A 371 -4.16 -4.28 17.05
CA LEU A 371 -5.45 -3.80 17.50
C LEU A 371 -6.30 -4.98 17.97
N ARG A 372 -6.86 -4.88 19.18
CA ARG A 372 -7.84 -5.86 19.70
C ARG A 372 -9.28 -5.45 19.41
N TYR A 373 -9.51 -4.15 19.32
CA TYR A 373 -10.77 -3.51 18.98
C TYR A 373 -10.54 -2.22 18.21
N ILE A 374 -11.57 -1.67 17.56
CA ILE A 374 -11.47 -0.42 16.80
C ILE A 374 -11.89 0.78 17.67
N PHE A 375 -13.02 0.65 18.37
CA PHE A 375 -13.55 1.71 19.24
C PHE A 375 -13.97 1.18 20.61
N THR A 376 -14.03 2.08 21.58
CA THR A 376 -14.78 1.89 22.82
C THR A 376 -16.22 2.39 22.61
N ILE A 377 -17.19 1.95 23.41
CA ILE A 377 -18.59 2.42 23.30
C ILE A 377 -18.65 3.95 23.39
N SER A 378 -17.96 4.55 24.36
CA SER A 378 -17.92 6.00 24.51
C SER A 378 -17.43 6.70 23.25
N MET A 379 -16.40 6.15 22.57
CA MET A 379 -15.92 6.72 21.31
C MET A 379 -16.88 6.49 20.16
N ALA A 380 -17.50 5.32 20.07
CA ALA A 380 -18.46 5.02 19.02
C ALA A 380 -19.67 5.97 19.09
N ASN A 381 -20.14 6.29 20.31
CA ASN A 381 -21.20 7.27 20.57
C ASN A 381 -20.80 8.72 20.21
N VAL A 382 -19.51 9.02 20.10
CA VAL A 382 -19.01 10.32 19.62
C VAL A 382 -19.06 10.41 18.10
N LEU A 383 -18.83 9.29 17.43
CA LEU A 383 -18.71 9.15 15.97
C LEU A 383 -20.09 9.11 15.28
N VAL A 384 -20.98 10.01 15.66
CA VAL A 384 -22.39 10.02 15.25
C VAL A 384 -22.61 10.16 13.74
N ASN A 385 -21.63 10.67 12.99
CA ASN A 385 -21.71 10.82 11.52
C ASN A 385 -20.88 9.77 10.77
N LEU A 386 -20.38 8.72 11.43
CA LEU A 386 -19.62 7.66 10.77
C LEU A 386 -20.52 6.89 9.79
N GLN A 387 -20.24 7.01 8.50
CA GLN A 387 -21.00 6.37 7.43
C GLN A 387 -20.27 5.17 6.82
N LEU A 388 -18.93 5.21 6.80
CA LEU A 388 -18.10 4.18 6.21
C LEU A 388 -17.09 3.65 7.23
N LEU A 389 -17.20 2.36 7.52
CA LEU A 389 -16.21 1.62 8.31
C LEU A 389 -15.63 0.47 7.50
N THR A 390 -14.32 0.47 7.32
CA THR A 390 -13.59 -0.61 6.65
C THR A 390 -12.48 -1.13 7.56
N VAL A 391 -12.49 -2.41 7.88
CA VAL A 391 -11.48 -3.07 8.70
C VAL A 391 -11.01 -4.33 7.99
N GLU A 392 -9.75 -4.33 7.58
CA GLU A 392 -9.24 -5.39 6.71
C GLU A 392 -7.87 -5.91 7.14
N HIS A 393 -7.66 -7.21 6.98
CA HIS A 393 -6.36 -7.85 7.20
C HIS A 393 -5.73 -7.54 8.58
N CYS A 394 -6.52 -7.48 9.66
CA CYS A 394 -6.02 -7.23 11.03
C CYS A 394 -6.07 -8.52 11.87
N GLU A 395 -4.93 -9.03 12.30
CA GLU A 395 -4.85 -10.38 12.91
C GLU A 395 -5.47 -10.52 14.30
N LYS A 396 -5.41 -9.47 15.14
CA LYS A 396 -5.82 -9.54 16.55
C LYS A 396 -7.16 -8.88 16.87
N VAL A 397 -7.84 -8.30 15.89
CA VAL A 397 -9.15 -7.68 16.12
C VAL A 397 -10.14 -8.78 16.51
N GLU A 398 -10.62 -8.70 17.75
CA GLU A 398 -11.57 -9.65 18.35
C GLU A 398 -12.99 -9.08 18.39
N LYS A 399 -13.11 -7.76 18.52
CA LYS A 399 -14.37 -7.01 18.52
C LYS A 399 -14.23 -5.73 17.72
N ILE A 400 -15.29 -5.20 17.12
CA ILE A 400 -15.21 -3.85 16.52
C ILE A 400 -15.36 -2.79 17.61
N VAL A 401 -16.35 -2.97 18.49
CA VAL A 401 -16.62 -2.10 19.63
C VAL A 401 -16.36 -2.85 20.94
N THR A 402 -15.68 -2.22 21.89
CA THR A 402 -15.45 -2.77 23.24
C THR A 402 -16.12 -1.92 24.32
N ARG A 403 -16.53 -2.54 25.41
CA ARG A 403 -17.09 -1.86 26.59
C ARG A 403 -15.99 -1.45 27.56
N GLU A 404 -16.09 -0.23 28.07
CA GLU A 404 -15.27 0.26 29.20
C GLU A 404 -16.08 0.35 30.49
N ASN A 405 -17.37 0.72 30.41
CA ASN A 405 -18.30 0.83 31.55
C ASN A 405 -19.62 0.07 31.31
N GLU A 406 -20.19 -0.53 32.35
CA GLU A 406 -21.41 -1.35 32.29
C GLU A 406 -22.69 -0.56 31.93
N GLU A 407 -22.70 0.75 32.17
CA GLU A 407 -23.89 1.60 31.99
C GLU A 407 -24.03 2.21 30.59
N GLU A 408 -23.03 2.04 29.72
CA GLU A 408 -23.02 2.65 28.39
C GLU A 408 -23.79 1.81 27.36
N ILE A 409 -24.73 2.46 26.67
CA ILE A 409 -25.49 1.88 25.57
C ILE A 409 -24.79 2.21 24.27
N PHE A 410 -24.54 1.20 23.45
CA PHE A 410 -24.03 1.35 22.10
C PHE A 410 -25.21 1.53 21.13
N SER A 411 -25.25 2.65 20.41
CA SER A 411 -26.28 2.94 19.40
C SER A 411 -25.65 3.75 18.28
N GLN A 412 -25.47 3.14 17.12
CA GLN A 412 -24.87 3.79 15.96
C GLN A 412 -25.37 3.11 14.70
N ASP A 413 -25.91 3.87 13.75
CA ASP A 413 -26.30 3.36 12.43
C ASP A 413 -25.23 3.79 11.42
N ILE A 414 -24.59 2.81 10.77
CA ILE A 414 -23.52 3.04 9.80
C ILE A 414 -24.07 2.71 8.41
N CYS A 415 -23.81 3.52 7.39
CA CYS A 415 -24.29 3.19 6.04
C CYS A 415 -23.61 1.93 5.50
N TRP A 416 -22.28 1.85 5.60
CA TRP A 416 -21.49 0.75 5.04
C TRP A 416 -20.43 0.24 6.00
N VAL A 417 -20.44 -1.08 6.23
CA VAL A 417 -19.42 -1.79 7.02
C VAL A 417 -18.78 -2.89 6.18
N SER A 418 -17.45 -2.82 6.02
CA SER A 418 -16.64 -3.87 5.38
C SER A 418 -15.63 -4.47 6.37
N LEU A 419 -15.75 -5.76 6.63
CA LEU A 419 -14.91 -6.53 7.55
C LEU A 419 -14.29 -7.71 6.79
N ILE A 420 -13.02 -7.60 6.42
CA ILE A 420 -12.37 -8.58 5.54
C ILE A 420 -11.12 -9.16 6.20
N ASN A 421 -11.00 -10.48 6.19
CA ASN A 421 -9.81 -11.19 6.67
C ASN A 421 -9.44 -10.83 8.13
N LEU A 422 -10.41 -10.99 9.03
CA LEU A 422 -10.26 -10.77 10.48
C LEU A 422 -10.36 -12.13 11.20
N PRO A 423 -9.25 -12.88 11.34
CA PRO A 423 -9.26 -14.27 11.81
C PRO A 423 -9.72 -14.45 13.26
N ARG A 424 -9.69 -13.39 14.07
CA ARG A 424 -10.08 -13.42 15.48
C ARG A 424 -11.41 -12.74 15.79
N LEU A 425 -12.05 -12.09 14.82
CA LEU A 425 -13.28 -11.33 15.05
C LEU A 425 -14.40 -12.26 15.50
N VAL A 426 -14.99 -11.98 16.66
CA VAL A 426 -16.08 -12.79 17.26
C VAL A 426 -17.43 -12.06 17.18
N CYS A 427 -17.45 -10.76 17.42
CA CYS A 427 -18.68 -9.96 17.45
C CYS A 427 -18.41 -8.52 16.97
N PHE A 428 -19.47 -7.82 16.56
CA PHE A 428 -19.36 -6.41 16.21
C PHE A 428 -19.40 -5.55 17.46
N GLY A 429 -20.38 -5.80 18.32
CA GLY A 429 -20.61 -5.03 19.54
C GLY A 429 -19.77 -5.47 20.75
N PRO A 430 -19.99 -4.81 21.90
CA PRO A 430 -19.28 -5.06 23.14
C PRO A 430 -19.51 -6.46 23.72
N ASP A 431 -20.72 -7.02 23.57
CA ASP A 431 -21.05 -8.35 24.06
C ASP A 431 -20.88 -9.40 22.96
N VAL A 432 -20.51 -10.62 23.35
CA VAL A 432 -20.28 -11.73 22.41
C VAL A 432 -21.56 -12.10 21.63
N ASN A 433 -22.72 -11.72 22.17
CA ASN A 433 -24.02 -11.93 21.54
C ASN A 433 -24.40 -10.79 20.57
N ASP A 434 -23.64 -9.68 20.55
CA ASP A 434 -23.87 -8.53 19.66
C ASP A 434 -23.24 -8.79 18.29
N ILE A 435 -23.86 -9.74 17.57
CA ILE A 435 -23.44 -10.18 16.24
C ILE A 435 -24.12 -9.39 15.12
N GLU A 436 -25.20 -8.67 15.43
CA GLU A 436 -25.88 -7.79 14.49
C GLU A 436 -25.01 -6.56 14.22
N ILE A 437 -24.63 -6.39 12.95
CA ILE A 437 -23.90 -5.21 12.51
C ILE A 437 -24.94 -4.11 12.25
N PRO A 438 -24.89 -2.98 12.97
CA PRO A 438 -25.86 -1.91 12.80
C PRO A 438 -25.52 -1.08 11.55
N ALA A 439 -25.72 -1.69 10.38
CA ALA A 439 -25.46 -1.03 9.11
C ALA A 439 -26.43 -1.40 8.00
N GLU A 440 -26.65 -0.47 7.07
CA GLU A 440 -27.54 -0.66 5.92
C GLU A 440 -26.94 -1.70 4.94
N GLU A 441 -25.66 -1.58 4.65
CA GLU A 441 -24.91 -2.48 3.78
C GLU A 441 -23.69 -3.05 4.52
N THR A 442 -23.53 -4.37 4.48
CA THR A 442 -22.45 -5.07 5.19
C THR A 442 -21.76 -6.09 4.30
N ILE A 443 -20.43 -6.12 4.40
CA ILE A 443 -19.59 -7.16 3.83
C ILE A 443 -18.78 -7.74 4.97
N VAL A 444 -18.93 -9.04 5.21
CA VAL A 444 -18.05 -9.78 6.12
C VAL A 444 -17.48 -10.97 5.36
N SER A 445 -16.17 -10.99 5.12
CA SER A 445 -15.54 -12.09 4.38
C SER A 445 -14.25 -12.55 5.03
N ARG A 446 -13.98 -13.86 4.99
CA ARG A 446 -12.77 -14.46 5.59
C ARG A 446 -12.63 -14.15 7.10
N CYS A 447 -13.74 -14.10 7.83
CA CYS A 447 -13.80 -13.91 9.29
C CYS A 447 -14.33 -15.19 9.98
N PRO A 448 -13.51 -16.24 10.14
CA PRO A 448 -13.95 -17.60 10.50
C PRO A 448 -14.57 -17.73 11.90
N LYS A 449 -14.33 -16.77 12.81
CA LYS A 449 -14.92 -16.77 14.16
C LYS A 449 -16.19 -15.94 14.26
N PHE A 450 -16.54 -15.20 13.22
CA PHE A 450 -17.72 -14.35 13.21
C PHE A 450 -18.95 -15.19 12.82
N PRO A 451 -20.03 -15.18 13.62
CA PRO A 451 -21.22 -16.00 13.36
C PRO A 451 -21.87 -15.68 12.00
N GLY A 452 -22.28 -16.72 11.26
CA GLY A 452 -22.96 -16.59 9.98
C GLY A 452 -22.06 -16.41 8.75
N ASN A 453 -20.73 -16.47 8.91
CA ASN A 453 -19.77 -16.32 7.80
C ASN A 453 -19.15 -17.66 7.37
N GLU A 454 -20.00 -18.59 6.90
CA GLU A 454 -19.54 -19.88 6.35
C GLU A 454 -19.34 -19.87 4.82
N ASP A 455 -19.80 -18.86 4.08
CA ASP A 455 -19.62 -18.81 2.62
C ASP A 455 -19.32 -17.40 2.11
N ALA A 456 -18.26 -17.32 1.28
CA ALA A 456 -17.73 -16.12 0.69
C ALA A 456 -18.71 -15.51 -0.33
N VAL A 457 -19.21 -14.30 -0.04
CA VAL A 457 -19.85 -13.47 -1.05
C VAL A 457 -18.79 -12.55 -1.64
N ASP A 458 -18.51 -12.77 -2.93
CA ASP A 458 -17.60 -11.97 -3.73
C ASP A 458 -18.28 -10.64 -4.12
N TYR A 459 -17.80 -9.52 -3.56
CA TYR A 459 -18.09 -8.18 -4.09
C TYR A 459 -16.82 -7.59 -4.70
N GLU A 460 -16.93 -6.87 -5.82
CA GLU A 460 -15.81 -6.22 -6.49
C GLU A 460 -15.20 -5.14 -5.60
N ASP A 461 -13.88 -5.23 -5.33
CA ASP A 461 -13.16 -4.03 -4.92
C ASP A 461 -13.11 -3.11 -6.13
N SER A 462 -13.78 -1.97 -5.98
CA SER A 462 -13.70 -0.85 -6.91
C SER A 462 -12.24 -0.42 -7.06
N VAL A 463 -11.76 -0.50 -8.31
CA VAL A 463 -10.75 0.33 -8.98
C VAL A 463 -9.54 0.74 -8.12
N TYR A 464 -8.37 0.26 -8.53
CA TYR A 464 -7.07 0.79 -8.09
C TYR A 464 -6.98 2.28 -8.38
N ASP A 465 -7.36 3.11 -7.41
CA ASP A 465 -7.06 4.54 -7.43
C ASP A 465 -5.58 4.72 -7.08
N PHE A 466 -4.73 4.62 -8.11
CA PHE A 466 -3.34 5.09 -8.10
C PHE A 466 -3.22 6.60 -7.87
N ASP A 467 -4.35 7.29 -7.99
CA ASP A 467 -4.52 8.67 -7.62
C ASP A 467 -5.53 8.68 -6.46
N ASP A 468 -5.05 8.62 -5.21
CA ASP A 468 -5.73 9.32 -4.11
C ASP A 468 -5.82 10.78 -4.60
N ASN A 469 -6.88 11.12 -5.33
CA ASN A 469 -7.19 12.46 -5.82
C ASN A 469 -7.59 13.28 -4.60
N ASP A 470 -6.59 13.60 -3.78
CA ASP A 470 -6.62 14.65 -2.78
C ASP A 470 -6.57 15.98 -3.57
N GLY A 471 -7.72 16.32 -4.17
CA GLY A 471 -7.95 17.54 -4.96
C GLY A 471 -8.09 18.78 -4.10
#